data_AF-A0A966FW01-F1
#
_entry.id   AF-A0A966FW01-F1
#
_cell.length_a   1.000
_cell.length_b   1.000
_cell.length_c   1.000
_cell.angle_alpha   90.00
_cell.angle_beta   90.00
_cell.angle_gamma   90.00
#
_symmetry.space_group_name_H-M   'P 1'
#
loop_
_entity.id
_entity.type
_entity.pdbx_description
1 polymer ?
#
loop_
_entity_poly.entity_id
_entity_poly.type
_entity_poly.pdbx_seq_one_letter_code
_entity_poly.pdbx_strand_id
1 'polypeptide(L)'
;NAWLKQHGIQGMRVDRNIAQLLAARRNLWEQEDSSTPRAMLTFLSKLDRGELTSTTSRNIIIDMMRRCETGRNRIKGLINDGTIIEHKTGTLRNYTSDVGFMTLPDGKRIIVAFFARGGVNRPAVIATAARAIRDGYDSSAAQSSQIAGWNPNYAYYEAQGATEQRPAPTGNLVAIRPRNSDPAESAKAPESVEE
;
A
#
# COMPACT_ATOMS: atom_id res chain seq x y z
N ASN A 1 -20.51 -19.45 -10.77
CA ASN A 1 -19.35 -20.09 -11.45
C ASN A 1 -19.29 -19.92 -12.97
N ALA A 2 -20.32 -20.26 -13.76
CA ALA A 2 -20.27 -20.11 -15.23
C ALA A 2 -19.93 -18.68 -15.69
N TRP A 3 -20.54 -17.68 -15.06
CA TRP A 3 -20.25 -16.26 -15.33
C TRP A 3 -18.77 -15.90 -15.12
N LEU A 4 -18.12 -16.40 -14.06
CA LEU A 4 -16.69 -16.16 -13.82
C LEU A 4 -15.83 -16.75 -14.94
N LYS A 5 -16.15 -17.97 -15.38
CA LYS A 5 -15.46 -18.63 -16.50
C LYS A 5 -15.63 -17.85 -17.81
N GLN A 6 -16.84 -17.39 -18.10
CA GLN A 6 -17.14 -16.58 -19.29
C GLN A 6 -16.30 -15.29 -19.35
N HIS A 7 -16.01 -14.69 -18.18
CA HIS A 7 -15.20 -13.47 -18.09
C HIS A 7 -13.69 -13.75 -17.89
N GLY A 8 -13.24 -14.99 -18.07
CA GLY A 8 -11.84 -15.38 -17.97
C GLY A 8 -11.27 -15.35 -16.56
N ILE A 9 -12.12 -15.42 -15.52
CA ILE A 9 -11.70 -15.34 -14.12
C ILE A 9 -11.56 -16.77 -13.58
N GLN A 10 -10.34 -17.28 -13.65
CA GLN A 10 -9.97 -18.62 -13.15
C GLN A 10 -9.39 -18.55 -11.74
N GLY A 11 -9.63 -19.56 -10.92
CA GLY A 11 -9.16 -19.60 -9.52
C GLY A 11 -10.04 -18.81 -8.53
N MET A 12 -11.29 -18.50 -8.91
CA MET A 12 -12.34 -18.00 -8.05
C MET A 12 -13.59 -18.85 -8.21
N ARG A 13 -14.24 -19.19 -7.10
CA ARG A 13 -15.49 -19.96 -7.09
C ARG A 13 -16.48 -19.35 -6.10
N VAL A 14 -17.75 -19.43 -6.47
CA VAL A 14 -18.90 -19.11 -5.61
C VAL A 14 -19.87 -20.26 -5.80
N ASP A 15 -19.96 -21.10 -4.78
CA ASP A 15 -20.62 -22.39 -4.79
C ASP A 15 -21.86 -22.39 -3.91
N ARG A 16 -21.85 -21.61 -2.83
CA ARG A 16 -22.92 -21.55 -1.83
C ARG A 16 -23.45 -20.13 -1.67
N ASN A 17 -24.70 -20.01 -1.24
CA ASN A 17 -25.24 -18.74 -0.76
C ASN A 17 -24.79 -18.45 0.69
N ILE A 18 -25.10 -17.26 1.22
CA ILE A 18 -24.65 -16.88 2.56
C ILE A 18 -25.19 -17.79 3.67
N ALA A 19 -26.44 -18.25 3.58
CA ALA A 19 -27.03 -19.14 4.58
C ALA A 19 -26.31 -20.50 4.60
N GLN A 20 -26.05 -21.07 3.43
CA GLN A 20 -25.30 -22.31 3.27
C GLN A 20 -23.84 -22.17 3.72
N LEU A 21 -23.17 -21.07 3.35
CA LEU A 21 -21.79 -20.79 3.74
C LEU A 21 -21.62 -20.64 5.26
N LEU A 22 -22.62 -20.07 5.94
CA LEU A 22 -22.61 -19.92 7.40
C LEU A 22 -22.97 -21.22 8.13
N ALA A 23 -23.81 -22.08 7.53
CA ALA A 23 -24.19 -23.37 8.08
C ALA A 23 -23.11 -24.46 7.87
N ALA A 24 -22.29 -24.35 6.82
CA ALA A 24 -21.28 -25.35 6.48
C ALA A 24 -20.20 -25.50 7.57
N ARG A 25 -19.72 -26.74 7.77
CA ARG A 25 -18.54 -26.99 8.60
C ARG A 25 -17.34 -26.27 7.99
N ARG A 26 -16.62 -25.54 8.84
CA ARG A 26 -15.56 -24.63 8.43
C ARG A 26 -14.26 -25.39 8.16
N ASN A 27 -13.84 -25.42 6.90
CA ASN A 27 -12.51 -25.87 6.53
C ASN A 27 -11.82 -24.81 5.67
N LEU A 28 -10.70 -24.26 6.15
CA LEU A 28 -9.94 -23.22 5.43
C LEU A 28 -9.26 -23.74 4.15
N TRP A 29 -9.22 -25.05 3.97
CA TRP A 29 -8.62 -25.75 2.84
C TRP A 29 -9.68 -26.27 1.85
N GLU A 30 -10.97 -26.01 2.11
CA GLU A 30 -12.01 -26.27 1.11
C GLU A 30 -11.77 -25.44 -0.15
N GLN A 31 -12.00 -26.08 -1.29
CA GLN A 31 -11.95 -25.39 -2.58
C GLN A 31 -13.23 -24.61 -2.88
N GLU A 32 -14.32 -24.88 -2.15
CA GLU A 32 -15.60 -24.18 -2.30
C GLU A 32 -15.54 -22.76 -1.75
N ASP A 33 -16.23 -21.83 -2.42
CA ASP A 33 -16.28 -20.40 -2.05
C ASP A 33 -14.91 -19.79 -1.81
N SER A 34 -13.96 -20.18 -2.64
CA SER A 34 -12.55 -19.81 -2.51
C SER A 34 -12.11 -18.90 -3.65
N SER A 35 -11.06 -18.13 -3.38
CA SER A 35 -10.38 -17.33 -4.39
C SER A 35 -8.88 -17.36 -4.13
N THR A 36 -8.10 -17.50 -5.19
CA THR A 36 -6.66 -17.20 -5.13
C THR A 36 -6.46 -15.68 -5.14
N PRO A 37 -5.40 -15.15 -4.50
CA PRO A 37 -5.10 -13.73 -4.56
C PRO A 37 -5.01 -13.19 -6.00
N ARG A 38 -4.37 -13.95 -6.90
CA ARG A 38 -4.25 -13.58 -8.32
C ARG A 38 -5.61 -13.49 -9.02
N ALA A 39 -6.52 -14.44 -8.78
CA ALA A 39 -7.86 -14.39 -9.35
C ALA A 39 -8.65 -13.17 -8.88
N MET A 40 -8.53 -12.82 -7.60
CA MET A 40 -9.16 -11.63 -7.04
C MET A 40 -8.58 -10.34 -7.65
N LEU A 41 -7.26 -10.26 -7.83
CA LEU A 41 -6.63 -9.12 -8.53
C LEU A 41 -7.14 -8.99 -9.98
N THR A 42 -7.25 -10.11 -10.71
CA THR A 42 -7.83 -10.12 -12.06
C THR A 42 -9.28 -9.64 -12.04
N PHE A 43 -10.10 -10.13 -11.11
CA PHE A 43 -11.50 -9.69 -10.97
C PHE A 43 -11.59 -8.18 -10.71
N LEU A 44 -10.83 -7.67 -9.73
CA LEU A 44 -10.82 -6.26 -9.37
C LEU A 44 -10.29 -5.39 -10.52
N SER A 45 -9.26 -5.84 -11.25
CA SER A 45 -8.75 -5.12 -12.43
C SER A 45 -9.80 -5.03 -13.55
N LYS A 46 -10.54 -6.11 -13.82
CA LYS A 46 -11.62 -6.11 -14.82
C LYS A 46 -12.79 -5.23 -14.39
N LEU A 47 -13.14 -5.27 -13.10
CA LEU A 47 -14.14 -4.37 -12.52
C LEU A 47 -13.72 -2.90 -12.70
N ASP A 48 -12.47 -2.58 -12.37
CA ASP A 48 -11.93 -1.23 -12.49
C ASP A 48 -11.89 -0.74 -13.94
N ARG A 49 -11.67 -1.63 -14.91
CA ARG A 49 -11.73 -1.29 -16.35
C ARG A 49 -13.15 -1.25 -16.94
N GLY A 50 -14.17 -1.59 -16.16
CA GLY A 50 -15.56 -1.63 -16.65
C GLY A 50 -15.87 -2.80 -17.58
N GLU A 51 -15.09 -3.88 -17.51
CA GLU A 51 -15.27 -5.06 -18.37
C GLU A 51 -16.36 -6.02 -17.88
N LEU A 52 -16.86 -5.83 -16.64
CA LEU A 52 -17.75 -6.79 -15.97
C LEU A 52 -19.20 -6.32 -15.84
N THR A 53 -19.42 -5.00 -15.87
CA THR A 53 -20.73 -4.37 -15.62
C THR A 53 -20.83 -3.07 -16.41
N SER A 54 -22.03 -2.47 -16.47
CA SER A 54 -22.19 -1.13 -17.04
C SER A 54 -21.41 -0.08 -16.23
N THR A 55 -21.03 1.03 -16.88
CA THR A 55 -20.33 2.15 -16.22
C THR A 55 -21.07 2.64 -14.98
N THR A 56 -22.41 2.76 -15.03
CA THR A 56 -23.23 3.18 -13.89
C THR A 56 -23.14 2.17 -12.74
N SER A 57 -23.31 0.88 -13.02
CA SER A 57 -23.22 -0.16 -11.99
C SER A 57 -21.82 -0.25 -11.39
N ARG A 58 -20.77 -0.14 -12.21
CA ARG A 58 -19.38 -0.07 -11.75
C ARG A 58 -19.20 1.07 -10.76
N ASN A 59 -19.63 2.28 -11.10
CA ASN A 59 -19.45 3.45 -10.24
C ASN A 59 -20.17 3.28 -8.90
N ILE A 60 -21.37 2.70 -8.91
CA ILE A 60 -22.10 2.36 -7.68
C ILE A 60 -21.31 1.35 -6.82
N ILE A 61 -20.78 0.29 -7.42
CA ILE A 61 -20.00 -0.72 -6.70
C ILE A 61 -18.75 -0.09 -6.06
N ILE A 62 -18.00 0.71 -6.82
CA ILE A 62 -16.78 1.37 -6.33
C ILE A 62 -17.11 2.37 -5.22
N ASP A 63 -18.18 3.15 -5.35
CA ASP A 63 -18.64 4.05 -4.30
C ASP A 63 -19.05 3.29 -3.01
N MET A 64 -19.75 2.16 -3.14
CA MET A 64 -20.06 1.29 -2.00
C MET A 64 -18.78 0.75 -1.34
N MET A 65 -17.76 0.37 -2.11
CA MET A 65 -16.47 -0.06 -1.59
C MET A 65 -15.73 1.09 -0.86
N ARG A 66 -15.84 2.32 -1.36
CA ARG A 66 -15.29 3.52 -0.70
C ARG A 66 -15.92 3.74 0.67
N ARG A 67 -17.24 3.59 0.75
CA ARG A 67 -18.04 3.77 1.97
C ARG A 67 -18.04 2.55 2.90
N CYS A 68 -17.23 1.52 2.62
CA CYS A 68 -17.15 0.36 3.49
C CYS A 68 -16.63 0.74 4.89
N GLU A 69 -17.45 0.51 5.92
CA GLU A 69 -17.15 0.88 7.32
C GLU A 69 -16.43 -0.23 8.11
N THR A 70 -16.50 -1.46 7.63
CA THR A 70 -15.90 -2.62 8.29
C THR A 70 -14.38 -2.66 8.10
N GLY A 71 -13.65 -3.27 9.03
CA GLY A 71 -12.20 -3.49 8.89
C GLY A 71 -11.34 -2.23 8.96
N ARG A 72 -11.71 -1.26 9.80
CA ARG A 72 -10.95 -0.02 10.03
C ARG A 72 -9.48 -0.27 10.41
N ASN A 73 -9.18 -1.42 11.03
CA ASN A 73 -7.85 -1.86 11.44
C ASN A 73 -7.14 -2.79 10.42
N ARG A 74 -7.58 -2.81 9.16
CA ARG A 74 -6.98 -3.60 8.07
C ARG A 74 -6.27 -2.69 7.07
N ILE A 75 -6.63 -2.67 5.79
CA ILE A 75 -5.95 -1.84 4.77
C ILE A 75 -5.88 -0.37 5.24
N LYS A 76 -6.97 0.16 5.79
CA LYS A 76 -7.06 1.53 6.32
C LYS A 76 -6.22 1.77 7.58
N GLY A 77 -5.81 0.72 8.29
CA GLY A 77 -5.36 0.82 9.69
C GLY A 77 -4.07 1.63 9.91
N LEU A 78 -3.17 1.66 8.91
CA LEU A 78 -1.88 2.35 9.00
C LEU A 78 -1.67 3.37 7.87
N ILE A 79 -2.74 3.75 7.16
CA ILE A 79 -2.68 4.67 6.02
C ILE A 79 -3.49 5.92 6.37
N ASN A 80 -2.83 7.07 6.50
CA ASN A 80 -3.40 8.34 6.98
C ASN A 80 -2.96 9.57 6.16
N ASP A 81 -2.51 9.37 4.93
CA ASP A 81 -1.85 10.36 4.06
C ASP A 81 -2.74 10.87 2.91
N GLY A 82 -4.05 10.72 3.03
CA GLY A 82 -5.00 11.08 1.97
C GLY A 82 -5.18 10.01 0.88
N THR A 83 -4.52 8.85 0.98
CA THR A 83 -4.81 7.71 0.10
C THR A 83 -6.29 7.31 0.22
N ILE A 84 -6.98 7.27 -0.91
CA ILE A 84 -8.38 6.82 -0.98
C ILE A 84 -8.40 5.30 -0.98
N ILE A 85 -9.15 4.71 -0.04
CA ILE A 85 -9.30 3.26 0.09
C ILE A 85 -10.73 2.84 -0.27
N GLU A 86 -10.86 2.11 -1.38
CA GLU A 86 -12.11 1.48 -1.80
C GLU A 86 -11.96 -0.04 -1.63
N HIS A 87 -12.58 -0.61 -0.59
CA HIS A 87 -12.28 -1.99 -0.19
C HIS A 87 -13.51 -2.80 0.22
N LYS A 88 -13.31 -4.11 0.31
CA LYS A 88 -14.26 -5.05 0.90
C LYS A 88 -13.57 -6.06 1.80
N THR A 89 -14.11 -6.18 3.00
CA THR A 89 -13.64 -7.13 4.01
C THR A 89 -14.34 -8.48 3.93
N GLY A 90 -13.61 -9.54 4.29
CA GLY A 90 -14.17 -10.84 4.68
C GLY A 90 -13.65 -11.27 6.04
N THR A 91 -14.50 -11.87 6.87
CA THR A 91 -14.13 -12.35 8.21
C THR A 91 -14.81 -13.67 8.48
N LEU A 92 -14.01 -14.69 8.78
CA LEU A 92 -14.49 -16.00 9.22
C LEU A 92 -13.58 -16.50 10.34
N ARG A 93 -13.95 -17.58 11.03
CA ARG A 93 -13.08 -18.18 12.05
C ARG A 93 -11.72 -18.53 11.43
N ASN A 94 -10.63 -18.07 12.04
CA ASN A 94 -9.25 -18.25 11.58
C ASN A 94 -8.95 -17.71 10.17
N TYR A 95 -9.78 -16.80 9.65
CA TYR A 95 -9.60 -16.17 8.35
C TYR A 95 -9.98 -14.69 8.37
N THR A 96 -9.17 -13.88 7.70
CA THR A 96 -9.39 -12.43 7.57
C THR A 96 -8.92 -12.01 6.21
N SER A 97 -9.78 -11.37 5.43
CA SER A 97 -9.42 -10.81 4.14
C SER A 97 -9.80 -9.35 4.04
N ASP A 98 -9.04 -8.64 3.22
CA ASP A 98 -9.38 -7.28 2.81
C ASP A 98 -8.82 -7.09 1.41
N VAL A 99 -9.69 -6.67 0.48
CA VAL A 99 -9.35 -6.58 -0.95
C VAL A 99 -9.92 -5.29 -1.50
N GLY A 100 -9.24 -4.66 -2.46
CA GLY A 100 -9.71 -3.41 -3.01
C GLY A 100 -8.62 -2.59 -3.68
N PHE A 101 -8.85 -1.28 -3.68
CA PHE A 101 -8.05 -0.27 -4.35
C PHE A 101 -7.46 0.70 -3.34
N MET A 102 -6.22 1.12 -3.59
CA MET A 102 -5.55 2.23 -2.92
C MET A 102 -5.21 3.27 -3.97
N THR A 103 -5.82 4.44 -3.92
CA THR A 103 -5.50 5.56 -4.82
C THR A 103 -4.67 6.57 -4.06
N LEU A 104 -3.40 6.68 -4.42
CA LEU A 104 -2.45 7.61 -3.82
C LEU A 104 -2.83 9.06 -4.15
N PRO A 105 -2.31 10.04 -3.38
CA PRO A 105 -2.54 11.46 -3.65
C PRO A 105 -2.10 11.93 -5.05
N ASP A 106 -1.11 11.25 -5.64
CA ASP A 106 -0.62 11.50 -7.01
C ASP A 106 -1.50 10.88 -8.11
N GLY A 107 -2.59 10.20 -7.74
CA GLY A 107 -3.54 9.55 -8.63
C GLY A 107 -3.17 8.11 -9.03
N LYS A 108 -2.02 7.58 -8.61
CA LYS A 108 -1.68 6.17 -8.86
C LYS A 108 -2.66 5.26 -8.14
N ARG A 109 -3.24 4.31 -8.87
CA ARG A 109 -4.20 3.32 -8.34
C ARG A 109 -3.56 1.95 -8.23
N ILE A 110 -3.53 1.41 -7.03
CA ILE A 110 -2.95 0.11 -6.69
C ILE A 110 -4.09 -0.84 -6.34
N ILE A 111 -4.08 -2.05 -6.91
CA ILE A 111 -5.05 -3.11 -6.59
C ILE A 111 -4.38 -4.08 -5.62
N VAL A 112 -5.05 -4.35 -4.50
CA VAL A 112 -4.53 -5.25 -3.45
C VAL A 112 -5.56 -6.31 -3.08
N ALA A 113 -5.07 -7.48 -2.70
CA ALA A 113 -5.92 -8.56 -2.22
C ALA A 113 -5.21 -9.36 -1.13
N PHE A 114 -5.63 -9.16 0.13
CA PHE A 114 -5.05 -9.85 1.28
C PHE A 114 -5.97 -10.97 1.76
N PHE A 115 -5.38 -12.15 1.96
CA PHE A 115 -6.04 -13.35 2.48
C PHE A 115 -5.20 -13.93 3.61
N ALA A 116 -5.46 -13.52 4.85
CA ALA A 116 -4.73 -13.99 6.02
C ALA A 116 -5.45 -15.18 6.67
N ARG A 117 -4.74 -16.31 6.78
CA ARG A 117 -5.22 -17.56 7.40
C ARG A 117 -4.34 -17.93 8.59
N GLY A 118 -4.94 -18.40 9.67
CA GLY A 118 -4.21 -18.74 10.90
C GLY A 118 -3.51 -17.52 11.53
N GLY A 119 -2.52 -17.79 12.39
CA GLY A 119 -1.70 -16.78 13.06
C GLY A 119 -2.45 -15.91 14.08
N VAL A 120 -1.68 -15.06 14.76
CA VAL A 120 -2.18 -14.05 15.70
C VAL A 120 -2.38 -12.71 14.97
N ASN A 121 -3.41 -11.96 15.37
CA ASN A 121 -3.69 -10.59 14.91
C ASN A 121 -3.61 -10.35 13.38
N ARG A 122 -4.35 -11.14 12.60
CA ARG A 122 -4.43 -11.01 11.13
C ARG A 122 -4.76 -9.58 10.62
N PRO A 123 -5.63 -8.78 11.27
CA PRO A 123 -5.87 -7.41 10.82
C PRO A 123 -4.60 -6.55 10.80
N ALA A 124 -3.75 -6.63 11.84
CA ALA A 124 -2.49 -5.89 11.89
C ALA A 124 -1.51 -6.33 10.81
N VAL A 125 -1.46 -7.63 10.48
CA VAL A 125 -0.66 -8.14 9.35
C VAL A 125 -1.11 -7.52 8.03
N ILE A 126 -2.43 -7.45 7.80
CA ILE A 126 -2.99 -6.81 6.60
C ILE A 126 -2.64 -5.31 6.58
N ALA A 127 -2.79 -4.61 7.69
CA ALA A 127 -2.48 -3.18 7.77
C ALA A 127 -1.00 -2.89 7.48
N THR A 128 -0.11 -3.70 8.05
CA THR A 128 1.34 -3.57 7.86
C THR A 128 1.73 -3.85 6.41
N ALA A 129 1.19 -4.91 5.81
CA ALA A 129 1.45 -5.24 4.41
C ALA A 129 0.91 -4.17 3.44
N ALA A 130 -0.30 -3.65 3.70
CA ALA A 130 -0.89 -2.57 2.91
C ALA A 130 -0.03 -1.30 2.96
N ARG A 131 0.43 -0.91 4.16
CA ARG A 131 1.31 0.23 4.33
C ARG A 131 2.64 0.07 3.59
N ALA A 132 3.29 -1.09 3.73
CA ALA A 132 4.55 -1.37 3.04
C ALA A 132 4.41 -1.32 1.51
N ILE A 133 3.31 -1.86 0.96
CA ILE A 133 3.02 -1.76 -0.47
C ILE A 133 2.84 -0.29 -0.87
N ARG A 134 1.98 0.46 -0.16
CA ARG A 134 1.74 1.87 -0.44
C ARG A 134 3.04 2.68 -0.47
N ASP A 135 3.90 2.51 0.52
CA ASP A 135 5.16 3.25 0.63
C ASP A 135 6.14 2.91 -0.50
N GLY A 136 6.18 1.65 -0.94
CA GLY A 136 6.98 1.23 -2.09
C GLY A 136 6.55 1.89 -3.40
N TYR A 137 5.24 2.11 -3.60
CA TYR A 137 4.72 2.78 -4.81
C TYR A 137 4.83 4.31 -4.77
N ASP A 138 4.88 4.91 -3.57
CA ASP A 138 5.17 6.34 -3.39
C ASP A 138 6.64 6.64 -3.68
N SER A 139 7.55 5.83 -3.13
CA SER A 139 9.02 6.01 -3.24
C SER A 139 9.57 5.78 -4.66
N SER A 140 8.88 5.00 -5.50
CA SER A 140 9.32 4.71 -6.88
C SER A 140 9.25 5.93 -7.82
N ALA A 141 8.42 6.94 -7.52
CA ALA A 141 8.46 8.22 -8.24
C ALA A 141 9.58 9.15 -7.75
N ALA A 142 9.96 9.08 -6.47
CA ALA A 142 11.05 9.88 -5.89
C ALA A 142 12.45 9.42 -6.38
N GLN A 143 12.64 8.12 -6.62
CA GLN A 143 13.90 7.62 -7.22
C GLN A 143 14.02 7.98 -8.72
N SER A 144 12.91 8.03 -9.45
CA SER A 144 12.93 8.38 -10.88
C SER A 144 13.29 9.85 -11.12
N SER A 145 12.96 10.75 -10.18
CA SER A 145 13.30 12.18 -10.25
C SER A 145 14.68 12.52 -9.68
N GLN A 146 15.30 11.66 -8.85
CA GLN A 146 16.68 11.84 -8.39
C GLN A 146 17.75 11.30 -9.33
N ILE A 147 17.42 10.33 -10.21
CA ILE A 147 18.40 9.77 -11.17
C ILE A 147 18.58 10.66 -12.42
N ALA A 148 17.72 11.66 -12.63
CA ALA A 148 17.90 12.65 -13.71
C ALA A 148 19.10 13.61 -13.51
N GLY A 149 19.79 13.55 -12.36
CA GLY A 149 21.03 14.27 -12.08
C GLY A 149 22.25 13.38 -11.82
N TRP A 150 22.12 12.05 -11.93
CA TRP A 150 23.22 11.14 -11.64
C TRP A 150 24.05 10.87 -12.90
N ASN A 151 25.24 11.47 -12.97
CA ASN A 151 26.26 11.11 -13.96
C ASN A 151 27.14 9.97 -13.40
N PRO A 152 27.14 8.76 -13.99
CA PRO A 152 27.88 7.60 -13.49
C PRO A 152 29.41 7.77 -13.50
N ASN A 153 29.94 8.79 -14.19
CA ASN A 153 31.37 8.92 -14.45
C ASN A 153 32.19 9.59 -13.33
N TYR A 154 31.59 9.91 -12.18
CA TYR A 154 32.31 10.57 -11.07
C TYR A 154 32.68 9.64 -9.89
N ALA A 155 32.38 8.33 -9.95
CA ALA A 155 32.60 7.40 -8.84
C ALA A 155 33.94 6.62 -8.90
N TYR A 156 34.97 7.15 -9.57
CA TYR A 156 36.26 6.45 -9.72
C TYR A 156 37.49 7.32 -9.43
N TYR A 157 37.52 8.15 -8.37
CA TYR A 157 38.78 8.75 -7.87
C TYR A 157 38.78 9.02 -6.35
N GLU A 158 38.32 8.09 -5.52
CA GLU A 158 38.56 8.13 -4.06
C GLU A 158 39.06 6.78 -3.53
N ALA A 159 39.98 6.16 -4.28
CA ALA A 159 40.75 5.03 -3.79
C ALA A 159 42.18 5.09 -4.36
N GLN A 160 42.95 6.12 -3.99
CA GLN A 160 44.42 6.10 -3.93
C GLN A 160 44.96 7.42 -3.37
N GLY A 161 45.91 7.31 -2.43
CA GLY A 161 46.55 8.44 -1.77
C GLY A 161 47.51 9.22 -2.68
N ALA A 162 47.69 10.49 -2.31
CA ALA A 162 48.85 11.36 -2.46
C ALA A 162 49.71 11.23 -3.74
N THR A 163 49.61 12.20 -4.66
CA THR A 163 50.52 13.37 -4.80
C THR A 163 50.15 14.19 -6.04
N GLU A 164 50.55 15.45 -6.01
CA GLU A 164 50.62 16.42 -7.13
C GLU A 164 49.43 17.31 -7.51
N GLN A 165 49.83 18.47 -8.04
CA GLN A 165 49.25 19.80 -7.91
C GLN A 165 47.99 20.04 -8.76
N ARG A 166 47.07 20.83 -8.17
CA ARG A 166 45.81 21.28 -8.78
C ARG A 166 45.98 22.61 -9.52
N PRO A 167 45.54 22.77 -10.78
CA PRO A 167 45.20 24.08 -11.31
C PRO A 167 43.73 24.40 -11.06
N ALA A 168 43.44 25.65 -10.69
CA ALA A 168 42.10 26.15 -10.42
C ALA A 168 41.33 26.49 -11.71
N PRO A 169 40.00 26.31 -11.74
CA PRO A 169 39.15 27.16 -12.56
C PRO A 169 38.09 27.90 -11.71
N THR A 170 38.32 29.21 -11.61
CA THR A 170 37.41 30.32 -11.95
C THR A 170 35.89 30.13 -11.91
N GLY A 171 35.23 30.92 -11.02
CA GLY A 171 33.90 31.55 -11.15
C GLY A 171 32.68 30.62 -11.01
N ASN A 172 31.62 30.89 -10.24
CA ASN A 172 31.13 32.07 -9.53
C ASN A 172 30.49 31.59 -8.21
N LEU A 173 30.97 32.11 -7.08
CA LEU A 173 30.32 31.95 -5.77
C LEU A 173 29.41 33.17 -5.56
N VAL A 174 28.09 32.97 -5.68
CA VAL A 174 27.12 33.89 -5.08
C VAL A 174 27.16 33.64 -3.57
N ALA A 175 27.75 34.59 -2.86
CA ALA A 175 27.83 34.57 -1.41
C ALA A 175 26.48 34.90 -0.78
N ILE A 176 25.99 34.04 0.11
CA ILE A 176 25.16 34.48 1.24
C ILE A 176 25.83 33.93 2.50
N ARG A 177 26.33 34.85 3.33
CA ARG A 177 27.09 34.62 4.56
C ARG A 177 26.26 33.90 5.64
N PRO A 178 26.90 33.10 6.51
CA PRO A 178 26.27 32.61 7.74
C PRO A 178 26.22 33.73 8.80
N ARG A 179 25.17 33.75 9.61
CA ARG A 179 25.15 34.53 10.86
C ARG A 179 25.23 33.54 12.04
N ASN A 180 26.24 33.76 12.87
CA ASN A 180 26.74 32.94 13.96
C ASN A 180 25.72 32.60 15.09
N SER A 181 25.97 31.43 15.71
CA SER A 181 25.97 31.06 17.15
C SER A 181 25.78 32.21 18.16
N ASP A 182 25.15 32.12 19.34
CA ASP A 182 24.77 31.10 20.34
C ASP A 182 23.97 31.89 21.46
N PRO A 183 23.53 31.39 22.65
CA PRO A 183 23.83 30.13 23.35
C PRO A 183 22.61 29.39 23.98
N ALA A 184 22.92 28.23 24.57
CA ALA A 184 22.07 27.42 25.43
C ALA A 184 21.74 28.10 26.77
N GLU A 185 20.54 27.85 27.33
CA GLU A 185 20.36 27.82 28.78
C GLU A 185 19.23 26.88 29.25
N SER A 186 19.68 25.90 30.05
CA SER A 186 19.05 25.20 31.18
C SER A 186 17.77 24.34 31.05
N ALA A 187 17.93 23.14 31.61
CA ALA A 187 16.94 22.12 31.91
C ALA A 187 15.95 22.51 33.02
N LYS A 188 14.75 21.89 32.98
CA LYS A 188 14.01 21.44 34.16
C LYS A 188 13.00 20.34 33.81
N ALA A 189 13.07 19.25 34.55
CA ALA A 189 12.02 18.24 34.76
C ALA A 189 12.15 17.76 36.23
N PRO A 190 11.19 17.03 36.81
CA PRO A 190 9.74 16.95 36.57
C PRO A 190 8.94 17.35 37.85
N GLU A 191 7.61 17.43 37.77
CA GLU A 191 6.78 17.40 39.00
C GLU A 191 5.52 16.56 38.76
N SER A 192 5.35 15.57 39.63
CA SER A 192 4.22 14.67 39.83
C SER A 192 3.23 15.29 40.81
N VAL A 193 1.93 15.28 40.51
CA VAL A 193 0.86 15.36 41.54
C VAL A 193 -0.33 14.51 41.11
N GLU A 194 -0.83 13.75 42.08
CA GLU A 194 -1.97 12.83 42.13
C GLU A 194 -3.32 13.49 41.84
N GLU A 195 -4.22 12.78 41.16
CA GLU A 195 -5.53 12.29 41.67
C GLU A 195 -6.17 11.31 40.67
#